data_AF-A0A925K1G2-F1
#
_entry.id   AF-A0A925K1G2-F1
#
_cell.length_a   1.000
_cell.length_b   1.000
_cell.length_c   1.000
_cell.angle_alpha   90.00
_cell.angle_beta   90.00
_cell.angle_gamma   90.00
#
_symmetry.space_group_name_H-M   'P 1'
#
loop_
_entity.id
_entity.type
_entity.pdbx_description
1 polymer ?
#
loop_
_entity_poly.entity_id
_entity_poly.type
_entity_poly.pdbx_seq_one_letter_code
_entity_poly.pdbx_strand_id
1 'polypeptide(L)'
;TFSIANDVAKYFAIIPAMFSGVSTLSVLNSLNIMGLESSQSAILSAVIFNALIIVALIPLALRGVKYRPMSAAALLRRNMLIYGLGGLVAPFIGIKLIDMIIHAIGLA
;
A
#
# COMPACT_ATOMS: atom_id res chain seq x y z
N THR A 1 12.40 2.72 5.38
CA THR A 1 12.17 1.45 4.66
C THR A 1 10.71 1.18 4.43
N PHE A 2 9.89 1.00 5.49
CA PHE A 2 8.46 0.68 5.35
C PHE A 2 7.69 1.68 4.48
N SER A 3 7.82 2.99 4.75
CA SER A 3 7.08 4.01 3.97
C SER A 3 7.44 4.01 2.48
N ILE A 4 8.72 3.77 2.14
CA ILE A 4 9.16 3.71 0.74
C ILE A 4 8.60 2.46 0.06
N ALA A 5 8.64 1.31 0.74
CA ALA A 5 8.05 0.08 0.22
C ALA A 5 6.53 0.19 0.03
N ASN A 6 5.86 0.95 0.89
CA ASN A 6 4.42 1.22 0.81
C ASN A 6 4.04 1.99 -0.46
N ASP A 7 4.86 2.96 -0.89
CA ASP A 7 4.56 3.77 -2.07
C ASP A 7 4.47 2.93 -3.35
N VAL A 8 5.16 1.78 -3.42
CA VAL A 8 5.05 0.83 -4.53
C VAL A 8 3.59 0.39 -4.72
N ALA A 9 2.93 -0.04 -3.64
CA ALA A 9 1.53 -0.47 -3.71
C ALA A 9 0.58 0.67 -4.09
N LYS A 10 0.86 1.89 -3.63
CA LYS A 10 0.06 3.07 -4.00
C LYS A 10 0.11 3.32 -5.51
N TYR A 11 1.27 3.17 -6.14
CA TYR A 11 1.38 3.31 -7.59
C TYR A 11 0.57 2.26 -8.33
N PHE A 12 0.58 0.99 -7.88
CA PHE A 12 -0.24 -0.06 -8.47
C PHE A 12 -1.75 0.15 -8.27
N ALA A 13 -2.18 0.86 -7.23
CA ALA A 13 -3.59 1.20 -7.04
C ALA A 13 -4.01 2.38 -7.92
N ILE A 14 -3.18 3.43 -7.95
CA ILE A 14 -3.58 4.75 -8.47
C ILE A 14 -3.35 4.84 -9.98
N ILE A 15 -2.23 4.33 -10.51
CA ILE A 15 -1.89 4.49 -11.93
C ILE A 15 -2.96 3.86 -12.85
N PRO A 16 -3.38 2.60 -12.66
CA PRO A 16 -4.43 2.02 -13.51
C PRO A 16 -5.74 2.81 -13.43
N ALA A 17 -6.13 3.20 -12.21
CA ALA A 17 -7.35 3.93 -11.94
C ALA A 17 -7.38 5.33 -12.59
N MET A 18 -6.29 6.08 -12.50
CA MET A 18 -6.19 7.43 -13.07
C MET A 18 -6.32 7.45 -14.59
N PHE A 19 -5.84 6.39 -15.27
CA PHE A 19 -5.80 6.33 -16.73
C PHE A 19 -6.87 5.43 -17.35
N SER A 20 -7.75 4.83 -16.55
CA SER A 20 -8.79 3.91 -17.04
C SER A 20 -9.77 4.56 -18.03
N GLY A 21 -9.97 5.88 -17.94
CA GLY A 21 -10.84 6.66 -18.83
C GLY A 21 -10.19 7.04 -20.17
N VAL A 22 -8.90 6.77 -20.34
CA VAL A 22 -8.15 7.10 -21.56
C VAL A 22 -8.02 5.84 -22.42
N SER A 23 -8.80 5.75 -23.50
CA SER A 23 -8.90 4.55 -24.34
C SER A 23 -7.57 4.06 -24.92
N THR A 24 -6.67 4.98 -25.26
CA THR A 24 -5.31 4.69 -25.76
C THR A 24 -4.39 4.10 -24.71
N LEU A 25 -4.72 4.25 -23.42
CA LEU A 25 -3.95 3.75 -22.27
C LEU A 25 -4.67 2.59 -21.56
N SER A 26 -5.66 1.96 -22.19
CA SER A 26 -6.39 0.80 -21.65
C SER A 26 -5.47 -0.36 -21.25
N VAL A 27 -4.28 -0.47 -21.85
CA VAL A 27 -3.24 -1.44 -21.45
C VAL A 27 -2.81 -1.26 -19.99
N LEU A 28 -2.89 -0.06 -19.41
CA LEU A 28 -2.55 0.20 -18.02
C LEU A 28 -3.52 -0.47 -17.04
N ASN A 29 -4.71 -0.88 -17.48
CA ASN A 29 -5.60 -1.69 -16.65
C ASN A 29 -4.98 -3.05 -16.30
N SER A 30 -4.05 -3.57 -17.12
CA SER A 30 -3.30 -4.79 -16.80
C SER A 30 -2.39 -4.65 -15.58
N LEU A 31 -2.06 -3.42 -15.19
CA LEU A 31 -1.29 -3.12 -13.98
C LEU A 31 -2.16 -3.12 -12.71
N ASN A 32 -3.48 -3.30 -12.83
CA ASN A 32 -4.37 -3.51 -11.68
C ASN A 32 -4.18 -4.92 -11.09
N ILE A 33 -3.00 -5.16 -10.53
CA ILE A 33 -2.61 -6.44 -9.92
C ILE A 33 -3.50 -6.74 -8.70
N MET A 34 -4.00 -5.71 -8.02
CA MET A 34 -4.91 -5.84 -6.87
C MET A 34 -6.34 -6.20 -7.27
N GLY A 35 -6.70 -6.11 -8.56
CA GLY A 35 -8.06 -6.34 -9.03
C GLY A 35 -9.08 -5.41 -8.38
N LEU A 36 -8.74 -4.13 -8.21
CA LEU A 36 -9.64 -3.10 -7.68
C LEU A 36 -10.81 -2.88 -8.64
N GLU A 37 -11.99 -2.65 -8.08
CA GLU A 37 -13.26 -2.84 -8.78
C GLU A 37 -13.65 -1.65 -9.67
N SER A 38 -13.45 -0.43 -9.19
CA SER A 38 -13.67 0.80 -9.94
C SER A 38 -12.51 1.78 -9.75
N SER A 39 -12.28 2.68 -10.70
CA SER A 39 -11.22 3.69 -10.56
C SER A 39 -11.48 4.64 -9.39
N GLN A 40 -12.76 4.91 -9.11
CA GLN A 40 -13.16 5.73 -7.99
C GLN A 40 -12.90 5.03 -6.65
N SER A 41 -13.31 3.76 -6.51
CA SER A 41 -13.06 2.97 -5.31
C SER A 41 -11.56 2.73 -5.09
N ALA A 42 -10.78 2.53 -6.15
CA ALA A 42 -9.34 2.37 -6.07
C ALA A 42 -8.63 3.59 -5.47
N ILE A 43 -8.94 4.79 -5.97
CA ILE A 43 -8.38 6.05 -5.47
C ILE A 43 -8.83 6.28 -4.02
N LEU A 44 -10.12 6.07 -3.73
CA LEU A 44 -10.68 6.24 -2.39
C LEU A 44 -10.02 5.29 -1.38
N SER A 45 -9.84 4.03 -1.75
CA SER A 45 -9.20 3.01 -0.93
C SER A 45 -7.74 3.34 -0.63
N ALA A 46 -6.99 3.80 -1.64
CA ALA A 46 -5.60 4.21 -1.46
C ALA A 46 -5.47 5.42 -0.51
N VAL A 47 -6.37 6.41 -0.61
CA VAL A 47 -6.39 7.58 0.26
C VAL A 47 -6.76 7.19 1.71
N ILE A 48 -7.80 6.37 1.89
CA ILE A 48 -8.21 5.88 3.22
C ILE A 48 -7.08 5.08 3.86
N PHE A 49 -6.45 4.16 3.11
CA PHE A 49 -5.32 3.39 3.62
C PHE A 49 -4.19 4.29 4.10
N ASN A 50 -3.87 5.36 3.36
CA ASN A 50 -2.84 6.32 3.74
C ASN A 50 -3.18 7.07 5.05
N ALA A 51 -4.46 7.39 5.27
CA ALA A 51 -4.90 7.99 6.53
C ALA A 51 -4.76 6.99 7.70
N LEU A 52 -5.19 5.75 7.51
CA LEU A 52 -5.15 4.70 8.53
C LEU A 52 -3.73 4.28 8.90
N ILE A 53 -2.83 4.17 7.91
CA ILE A 53 -1.46 3.71 8.16
C ILE A 53 -0.67 4.68 9.03
N ILE A 54 -0.93 6.00 8.93
CA ILE A 54 -0.30 7.00 9.80
C ILE A 54 -0.70 6.73 11.26
N VAL A 55 -2.00 6.57 11.53
CA VAL A 55 -2.53 6.28 12.87
C VAL A 55 -1.94 4.97 13.42
N ALA A 56 -1.85 3.93 12.58
CA ALA A 56 -1.28 2.64 12.96
C ALA A 56 0.22 2.72 13.29
N LEU A 57 0.97 3.59 12.62
CA LEU A 57 2.42 3.74 12.81
C LEU A 57 2.81 4.71 13.93
N ILE A 58 1.92 5.60 14.38
CA ILE A 58 2.19 6.52 15.50
C ILE A 58 2.66 5.78 16.77
N PRO A 59 1.97 4.72 17.26
CA PRO A 59 2.44 3.99 18.44
C PRO A 59 3.83 3.38 18.27
N LEU A 60 4.16 2.91 17.06
CA LEU A 60 5.47 2.36 16.75
C LEU A 60 6.54 3.45 16.76
N ALA A 61 6.23 4.65 16.23
CA ALA A 61 7.12 5.80 16.26
C ALA A 61 7.38 6.29 17.69
N LEU A 62 6.36 6.28 18.56
CA LEU A 62 6.48 6.70 19.96
C LEU A 62 7.23 5.68 20.83
N ARG A 63 7.00 4.37 20.64
CA ARG A 63 7.68 3.32 21.41
C ARG A 63 9.11 3.06 20.94
N GLY A 64 9.42 3.44 19.71
CA GLY A 64 10.69 3.12 19.05
C GLY A 64 10.83 1.63 18.72
N VAL A 65 11.85 1.32 17.93
CA VAL A 65 12.19 -0.07 17.55
C VAL A 65 13.29 -0.59 18.46
N LYS A 66 13.09 -1.75 19.10
CA LYS A 66 14.10 -2.39 19.94
C LYS A 66 15.39 -2.64 19.16
N TYR A 67 16.46 -1.93 19.52
CA TYR A 67 17.79 -2.13 18.96
C TYR A 67 18.36 -3.48 19.37
N ARG A 68 19.02 -4.18 18.45
CA ARG A 68 19.79 -5.40 18.73
C ARG A 68 21.19 -5.22 18.12
N PRO A 69 22.27 -5.42 18.90
CA PRO A 69 23.62 -5.30 18.38
C PRO A 69 23.87 -6.38 17.33
N MET A 70 24.12 -5.96 16.09
CA MET A 70 24.35 -6.82 14.93
C MET A 70 25.34 -6.11 13.99
N SER A 71 26.03 -6.87 13.14
CA SER A 71 26.84 -6.26 12.07
C SER A 71 25.96 -5.44 11.12
N ALA A 72 26.52 -4.41 10.48
CA ALA A 72 25.78 -3.52 9.59
C ALA A 72 25.04 -4.28 8.48
N ALA A 73 25.70 -5.27 7.86
CA ALA A 73 25.10 -6.11 6.83
C ALA A 73 23.92 -6.94 7.34
N ALA A 74 24.04 -7.52 8.54
CA ALA A 74 22.97 -8.32 9.14
C ALA A 74 21.78 -7.45 9.57
N LEU A 75 22.05 -6.24 10.08
CA LEU A 75 21.02 -5.26 10.43
C LEU A 75 20.25 -4.79 9.18
N LEU A 76 20.96 -4.47 8.09
CA LEU A 76 20.35 -4.05 6.83
C LEU A 76 19.42 -5.14 6.27
N ARG A 77 19.91 -6.39 6.16
CA ARG A 77 19.10 -7.52 5.70
C ARG A 77 17.84 -7.71 6.56
N ARG A 78 17.98 -7.64 7.89
CA ARG A 78 16.85 -7.76 8.81
C ARG A 78 15.84 -6.64 8.62
N ASN A 79 16.28 -5.39 8.45
CA ASN A 79 15.39 -4.26 8.21
C ASN A 79 14.68 -4.36 6.86
N MET A 80 15.36 -4.80 5.80
CA MET A 80 14.73 -5.02 4.50
C MET A 80 13.71 -6.16 4.55
N LEU A 81 14.03 -7.28 5.22
CA LEU A 81 13.12 -8.41 5.34
C LEU A 81 11.88 -8.10 6.20
N ILE A 82 12.03 -7.38 7.32
CA ILE A 82 10.89 -7.10 8.20
C ILE A 82 10.12 -5.88 7.71
N TYR A 83 10.78 -4.74 7.61
CA TYR A 83 10.12 -3.46 7.30
C TYR A 83 9.97 -3.21 5.81
N GLY A 84 10.87 -3.74 4.97
CA GLY A 84 10.74 -3.67 3.51
C GLY A 84 9.62 -4.58 3.02
N LEU A 85 9.71 -5.88 3.31
CA LEU A 85 8.66 -6.83 2.90
C LEU A 85 7.32 -6.54 3.57
N GLY A 86 7.33 -6.21 4.87
CA GLY A 86 6.11 -5.79 5.57
C GLY A 86 5.50 -4.53 4.94
N GLY A 87 6.33 -3.56 4.56
CA GLY A 87 5.88 -2.35 3.87
C GLY A 87 5.40 -2.59 2.45
N LEU A 88 5.84 -3.67 1.80
CA LEU A 88 5.36 -4.08 0.49
C LEU A 88 4.04 -4.84 0.58
N VAL A 89 3.91 -5.81 1.49
CA VAL A 89 2.73 -6.70 1.55
C VAL A 89 1.54 -6.05 2.24
N ALA A 90 1.76 -5.35 3.36
CA ALA A 90 0.68 -4.73 4.14
C ALA A 90 -0.25 -3.81 3.32
N PRO A 91 0.24 -2.91 2.45
CA PRO A 91 -0.65 -2.04 1.68
C PRO A 91 -1.42 -2.74 0.57
N PHE A 92 -0.86 -3.77 -0.08
CA PHE A 92 -1.62 -4.54 -1.08
C PHE A 92 -2.86 -5.17 -0.44
N ILE A 93 -2.68 -5.79 0.73
CA ILE A 93 -3.79 -6.39 1.48
C ILE A 93 -4.73 -5.31 1.99
N GLY A 94 -4.18 -4.25 2.61
CA GLY A 94 -4.98 -3.19 3.22
C GLY A 94 -5.85 -2.42 2.22
N ILE A 95 -5.28 -1.99 1.10
CA ILE A 95 -6.02 -1.28 0.03
C ILE A 95 -7.11 -2.20 -0.53
N LYS A 96 -6.81 -3.47 -0.81
CA LYS A 96 -7.82 -4.39 -1.34
C LYS A 96 -8.96 -4.64 -0.36
N LEU A 97 -8.67 -4.78 0.93
CA LEU A 97 -9.72 -4.95 1.94
C LEU A 97 -10.62 -3.70 2.04
N ILE A 98 -10.04 -2.50 1.96
CA ILE A 98 -10.81 -1.26 1.98
C ILE A 98 -11.70 -1.17 0.73
N ASP A 99 -11.16 -1.49 -0.44
CA ASP A 99 -11.88 -1.55 -1.71
C ASP A 99 -13.09 -2.48 -1.65
N MET A 100 -12.87 -3.70 -1.14
CA MET A 100 -13.95 -4.67 -0.94
C MET A 100 -15.02 -4.17 0.04
N ILE A 101 -14.64 -3.47 1.10
CA ILE A 101 -15.60 -2.90 2.06
C ILE A 101 -16.42 -1.79 1.41
N ILE A 102 -15.77 -0.87 0.68
CA ILE A 102 -16.43 0.23 -0.04
C ILE A 102 -17.44 -0.31 -1.04
N HIS A 103 -17.06 -1.37 -1.77
CA HIS A 103 -17.96 -2.00 -2.73
C HIS A 103 -19.10 -2.74 -2.03
N ALA A 104 -18.83 -3.49 -0.97
CA ALA A 104 -19.84 -4.23 -0.23
C ALA A 104 -20.94 -3.33 0.39
N ILE A 105 -20.60 -2.09 0.73
CA ILE A 105 -21.57 -1.10 1.25
C ILE A 105 -22.19 -0.21 0.15
N GLY A 106 -21.84 -0.43 -1.12
CA GLY A 106 -22.39 0.29 -2.27
C GLY A 106 -21.99 1.76 -2.38
N LEU A 107 -20.83 2.13 -1.83
CA LEU A 107 -20.38 3.53 -1.78
C LEU A 107 -19.72 4.00 -3.10
N ALA A 108 -19.09 3.09 -3.86
CA ALA A 108 -18.42 3.37 -5.13
C ALA A 108 -18.21 2.11 -5.98
#